data_AF-A0A2S2KP98-F1
#
_entry.id   AF-A0A2S2KP98-F1
#
_cell.length_a   1.000
_cell.length_b   1.000
_cell.length_c   1.000
_cell.angle_alpha   90.00
_cell.angle_beta   90.00
_cell.angle_gamma   90.00
#
_symmetry.space_group_name_H-M   'P 1'
#
loop_
_entity.id
_entity.type
_entity.pdbx_description
1 polymer ?
#
loop_
_entity_poly.entity_id
_entity_poly.type
_entity_poly.pdbx_seq_one_letter_code
_entity_poly.pdbx_strand_id
1 'polypeptide(L)'
;MQNEQDKQILKVLKDIDSKLSILISLQKTSFTPPKLGAEEKAILKLCNGKNTIKEIMEITSKKKNNVKSTLSHLRKKGIIKSTTMNKKIVYVKI
;
A
#
# COMPACT_ATOMS: atom_id res chain seq x y z
N MET A 1 -40.75 -1.37 14.49
CA MET A 1 -39.57 -2.01 15.10
C MET A 1 -38.30 -1.90 14.26
N GLN A 2 -38.32 -2.09 12.93
CA GLN A 2 -37.13 -1.96 12.06
C GLN A 2 -36.33 -0.65 12.27
N ASN A 3 -37.01 0.49 12.32
CA ASN A 3 -36.40 1.83 12.35
C ASN A 3 -35.51 2.13 13.57
N GLU A 4 -35.76 1.52 14.74
CA GLU A 4 -34.96 1.77 15.95
C GLU A 4 -33.68 0.92 15.96
N GLN A 5 -33.75 -0.29 15.43
CA GLN A 5 -32.56 -1.14 15.23
C GLN A 5 -31.62 -0.51 14.19
N ASP A 6 -32.16 0.03 13.10
CA ASP A 6 -31.38 0.72 12.07
C ASP A 6 -30.66 1.96 12.64
N LYS A 7 -31.32 2.76 13.49
CA LYS A 7 -30.70 3.90 14.16
C LYS A 7 -29.56 3.48 15.09
N GLN A 8 -29.73 2.40 15.85
CA GLN A 8 -28.68 1.88 16.73
C GLN A 8 -27.47 1.40 15.93
N ILE A 9 -27.69 0.66 14.84
CA ILE A 9 -26.62 0.23 13.93
C ILE A 9 -25.89 1.44 13.35
N LEU A 10 -26.63 2.47 12.90
CA LEU A 10 -26.04 3.69 12.33
C LEU A 10 -25.16 4.42 13.35
N LYS A 11 -25.58 4.45 14.63
CA LYS A 11 -24.81 5.04 15.72
C LYS A 11 -23.50 4.29 15.94
N VAL A 12 -23.55 2.95 15.99
CA VAL A 12 -22.34 2.12 16.14
C VAL A 12 -21.38 2.32 14.97
N LEU A 13 -21.89 2.39 13.73
CA LEU A 13 -21.06 2.63 12.55
C LEU A 13 -20.35 3.99 12.61
N LYS A 14 -21.05 5.04 13.04
CA LYS A 14 -20.46 6.38 13.24
C LYS A 14 -19.38 6.38 14.31
N ASP A 15 -19.61 5.68 15.42
CA ASP A 15 -18.62 5.57 16.51
C ASP A 15 -17.37 4.80 16.05
N ILE A 16 -17.53 3.75 15.25
CA ILE A 16 -16.41 3.00 14.66
C ILE A 16 -15.60 3.91 13.73
N ASP A 17 -16.27 4.65 12.85
CA ASP A 17 -15.62 5.56 11.89
C ASP A 17 -14.82 6.67 12.59
N SER A 18 -15.40 7.25 13.66
CA SER A 18 -14.72 8.26 14.48
C SER A 18 -13.45 7.69 15.15
N LYS A 19 -13.55 6.50 15.76
CA LYS A 19 -12.40 5.83 16.39
C LYS A 19 -11.31 5.48 15.37
N LEU A 20 -11.68 5.00 14.19
CA LEU A 20 -10.73 4.73 13.10
C LEU A 20 -10.02 6.01 12.64
N SER A 21 -10.74 7.12 12.54
CA SER A 21 -10.17 8.43 12.16
C SER A 21 -9.15 8.94 13.18
N ILE A 22 -9.42 8.75 14.47
CA ILE A 22 -8.47 9.07 15.55
C ILE A 22 -7.23 8.17 15.47
N LEU A 23 -7.41 6.86 15.27
CA LEU A 23 -6.29 5.92 15.12
C LEU A 23 -5.38 6.28 13.94
N ILE A 24 -5.97 6.63 12.79
CA ILE A 24 -5.20 7.08 11.61
C ILE A 24 -4.41 8.36 11.94
N SER A 25 -5.03 9.31 12.65
CA SER A 25 -4.37 10.57 13.05
C SER A 25 -3.21 10.32 14.00
N LEU A 26 -3.41 9.50 15.03
CA LEU A 26 -2.36 9.12 15.99
C LEU A 26 -1.22 8.38 15.31
N GLN A 27 -1.54 7.43 14.42
CA GLN A 27 -0.53 6.71 13.65
C GLN A 27 0.32 7.68 12.83
N LYS A 28 -0.28 8.65 12.13
CA LYS A 28 0.44 9.66 11.35
C LYS A 28 1.38 10.50 12.22
N THR A 29 0.96 10.87 13.44
CA THR A 29 1.82 11.67 14.34
C THR A 29 3.04 10.91 14.86
N SER A 30 2.95 9.59 15.03
CA SER A 30 4.08 8.75 15.48
C SER A 30 4.80 8.03 14.34
N PHE A 31 4.36 8.20 13.09
CA PHE A 31 4.91 7.47 11.96
C PHE A 31 6.27 8.06 11.55
N THR A 32 7.32 7.29 11.80
CA THR A 32 8.62 7.57 11.16
C THR A 32 8.63 6.94 9.78
N PRO A 33 8.88 7.72 8.71
CA PRO A 33 8.92 7.17 7.37
C PRO A 33 10.01 6.10 7.30
N PRO A 34 9.72 4.92 6.72
CA PRO A 34 10.69 3.84 6.66
C PRO A 34 11.92 4.30 5.90
N LYS A 35 13.11 4.02 6.46
CA LYS A 35 14.37 4.27 5.75
C LYS A 35 14.41 3.40 4.50
N LEU A 36 14.63 4.06 3.36
CA LEU A 36 14.75 3.40 2.06
C LEU A 36 16.17 3.55 1.52
N GLY A 37 16.75 2.42 1.12
CA GLY A 37 18.02 2.41 0.38
C GLY A 37 17.89 3.01 -1.01
N ALA A 38 19.02 3.29 -1.67
CA ALA A 38 19.03 3.86 -3.03
C ALA A 38 18.30 2.97 -4.04
N GLU A 39 18.49 1.65 -3.95
CA GLU A 39 17.83 0.67 -4.81
C GLU A 39 16.31 0.60 -4.57
N GLU A 40 15.89 0.59 -3.30
CA GLU A 40 14.47 0.63 -2.95
C GLU A 40 13.80 1.90 -3.49
N LYS A 41 14.47 3.05 -3.40
CA LYS A 41 13.97 4.32 -3.97
C LYS A 41 13.86 4.27 -5.49
N ALA A 42 14.82 3.66 -6.19
CA ALA A 42 14.78 3.52 -7.63
C ALA A 42 13.61 2.64 -8.08
N ILE A 43 13.43 1.47 -7.47
CA ILE A 43 12.31 0.55 -7.77
C ILE A 43 10.97 1.18 -7.38
N LEU A 44 10.91 1.90 -6.25
CA LEU A 44 9.70 2.58 -5.80
C LEU A 44 9.20 3.62 -6.80
N LYS A 45 10.11 4.33 -7.51
CA LYS A 45 9.72 5.26 -8.58
C LYS A 45 8.98 4.57 -9.73
N LEU A 46 9.28 3.29 -9.98
CA LEU A 46 8.67 2.50 -11.03
C LEU A 46 7.36 1.82 -10.61
N CYS A 47 7.01 1.84 -9.32
CA CYS A 47 5.75 1.30 -8.80
C CYS A 47 4.57 2.26 -9.03
N ASN A 48 4.26 2.55 -10.31
CA ASN A 48 3.25 3.52 -10.75
C ASN A 48 1.96 2.85 -11.28
N GLY A 49 1.80 1.54 -11.08
CA GLY A 49 0.67 0.77 -11.58
C GLY A 49 0.72 0.41 -13.06
N LYS A 50 1.78 0.80 -13.78
CA LYS A 50 1.97 0.46 -15.20
C LYS A 50 3.00 -0.64 -15.38
N ASN A 51 4.05 -0.61 -14.57
CA ASN A 51 5.19 -1.51 -14.74
C ASN A 51 4.99 -2.87 -14.05
N THR A 52 5.28 -3.93 -14.78
CA THR A 52 5.43 -5.31 -14.34
C THR A 52 6.84 -5.58 -13.83
N ILE A 53 7.06 -6.74 -13.19
CA ILE A 53 8.40 -7.15 -12.76
C ILE A 53 9.40 -7.17 -13.92
N LYS A 54 8.97 -7.61 -15.12
CA LYS A 54 9.85 -7.69 -16.31
C LYS A 54 10.30 -6.29 -16.74
N GLU A 55 9.38 -5.35 -16.86
CA GLU A 55 9.70 -3.96 -17.23
C GLU A 55 10.57 -3.29 -16.17
N ILE A 56 10.33 -3.56 -14.88
CA ILE A 56 11.19 -3.06 -13.80
C ILE A 56 12.62 -3.62 -13.93
N MET A 57 12.77 -4.90 -14.27
CA MET A 57 14.08 -5.52 -14.49
C MET A 57 14.81 -4.87 -15.66
N GLU A 58 14.11 -4.61 -16.76
CA GLU A 58 14.66 -3.97 -17.97
C GLU A 58 15.12 -2.54 -17.69
N ILE A 59 14.30 -1.74 -17.00
CA ILE A 59 14.62 -0.33 -16.69
C ILE A 59 15.76 -0.22 -15.69
N THR A 60 15.85 -1.14 -14.73
CA THR A 60 16.87 -1.07 -13.66
C THR A 60 18.12 -1.90 -13.95
N SER A 61 18.11 -2.69 -15.04
CA SER A 61 19.13 -3.71 -15.35
C SER A 61 19.43 -4.64 -14.18
N LYS A 62 18.44 -4.91 -13.31
CA LYS A 62 18.58 -5.76 -12.13
C LYS A 62 18.06 -7.17 -12.37
N LYS A 63 18.68 -8.14 -11.68
CA LYS A 63 18.24 -9.53 -11.69
C LYS A 63 16.85 -9.66 -11.07
N LYS A 64 16.05 -10.59 -11.59
CA LYS A 64 14.69 -10.90 -11.13
C LYS A 64 14.59 -11.10 -9.62
N ASN A 65 15.57 -11.78 -9.02
CA ASN A 65 15.56 -12.07 -7.59
C ASN A 65 15.71 -10.80 -6.74
N ASN A 66 16.57 -9.87 -7.15
CA ASN A 66 16.77 -8.59 -6.45
C ASN A 66 15.54 -7.70 -6.57
N VAL A 67 14.93 -7.66 -7.75
CA VAL A 67 13.68 -6.91 -7.95
C VAL A 67 12.56 -7.49 -7.08
N LYS A 68 12.41 -8.82 -7.07
CA LYS A 68 11.40 -9.50 -6.23
C LYS A 68 11.64 -9.28 -4.73
N SER A 69 12.86 -9.40 -4.26
CA SER A 69 13.18 -9.18 -2.83
C SER A 69 12.89 -7.74 -2.44
N THR A 70 13.26 -6.78 -3.28
CA THR A 70 13.01 -5.35 -3.04
C THR A 70 11.51 -5.03 -3.04
N LEU A 71 10.74 -5.53 -4.01
CA LEU A 71 9.29 -5.37 -4.04
C LEU A 71 8.62 -6.02 -2.82
N SER A 72 9.13 -7.17 -2.37
CA SER A 72 8.65 -7.81 -1.15
C SER A 72 8.95 -6.97 0.09
N HIS A 73 10.12 -6.34 0.19
CA HIS A 73 10.47 -5.46 1.30
C HIS A 73 9.59 -4.20 1.31
N LEU A 74 9.42 -3.55 0.16
CA LEU A 74 8.54 -2.39 0.01
C LEU A 74 7.08 -2.71 0.38
N ARG A 75 6.60 -3.91 0.03
CA ARG A 75 5.26 -4.38 0.40
C ARG A 75 5.15 -4.67 1.89
N LYS A 76 6.14 -5.32 2.51
CA LYS A 76 6.18 -5.56 3.97
C LYS A 76 6.21 -4.24 4.76
N LYS A 77 6.87 -3.21 4.22
CA LYS A 77 6.89 -1.85 4.78
C LYS A 77 5.58 -1.07 4.55
N GLY A 78 4.59 -1.63 3.86
CA GLY A 78 3.31 -0.98 3.59
C GLY A 78 3.39 0.21 2.63
N ILE A 79 4.42 0.27 1.78
CA ILE A 79 4.66 1.41 0.87
C ILE A 79 4.02 1.17 -0.49
N ILE A 80 3.93 -0.10 -0.90
CA ILE A 80 3.35 -0.51 -2.18
C ILE A 80 2.39 -1.68 -1.99
N LYS A 81 1.44 -1.81 -2.91
CA LYS A 81 0.60 -3.00 -3.08
C LYS A 81 0.73 -3.54 -4.51
N SER A 82 0.55 -4.85 -4.66
CA SER A 82 0.38 -5.47 -5.97
C SER A 82 -1.08 -5.36 -6.40
N THR A 83 -1.32 -4.99 -7.64
CA THR A 83 -2.65 -5.02 -8.26
C THR A 83 -2.56 -5.74 -9.60
N THR A 84 -3.71 -6.16 -10.12
CA THR A 84 -3.81 -6.79 -11.44
C THR A 84 -4.37 -5.77 -12.40
N MET A 85 -3.63 -5.44 -13.45
CA MET A 85 -4.07 -4.56 -14.53
C MET A 85 -3.84 -5.29 -15.86
N ASN A 86 -4.88 -5.37 -16.69
CA ASN A 86 -4.82 -6.06 -18.00
C ASN A 86 -4.26 -7.49 -17.92
N LYS A 87 -4.72 -8.28 -16.94
CA LYS A 87 -4.24 -9.65 -16.64
C LYS A 87 -2.75 -9.75 -16.26
N LYS A 88 -2.08 -8.63 -15.98
CA LYS A 88 -0.68 -8.59 -15.53
C LYS A 88 -0.60 -8.06 -14.10
N ILE A 89 0.34 -8.59 -13.32
CA ILE A 89 0.62 -8.10 -11.96
C ILE A 89 1.51 -6.87 -12.07
N VAL A 90 1.03 -5.75 -11.52
CA VAL A 90 1.73 -4.46 -11.46
C VAL A 90 1.76 -3.96 -10.01
N TYR A 91 2.61 -2.97 -9.74
CA TYR A 91 2.82 -2.46 -8.38
C TYR A 91 2.45 -0.98 -8.31
N VAL A 92 1.67 -0.60 -7.30
CA VAL A 92 1.24 0.78 -7.03
C VAL A 92 1.63 1.19 -5.62
N LYS A 93 1.97 2.47 -5.44
CA LYS A 93 2.16 3.08 -4.12
C LYS A 93 0.83 3.12 -3.37
N ILE A 94 0.90 3.00 -2.05
CA ILE A 94 -0.23 3.17 -1.13
C ILE A 94 -0.31 4.64 -0.71
#